data_AF-A0A4Q6AUR6-F1
#
_entry.id   AF-A0A4Q6AUR6-F1
#
_cell.length_a   1.000
_cell.length_b   1.000
_cell.length_c   1.000
_cell.angle_alpha   90.00
_cell.angle_beta   90.00
_cell.angle_gamma   90.00
#
_symmetry.space_group_name_H-M   'P 1'
#
loop_
_entity.id
_entity.type
_entity.pdbx_description
1 polymer ?
#
loop_
_entity_poly.entity_id
_entity_poly.type
_entity_poly.pdbx_seq_one_letter_code
_entity_poly.pdbx_strand_id
1 'polypeptide(L)'
;MNFGYFLSPGAELQGTQRKLPESSLPALELSMQPLTSESMTIKASDYSPQAIGRLIYMMDPKSFEIVDAINPHMKAADGSLNTIDKKRALKQWHDLKAVYEGLGFRIQVLASEPGCTDMVFCANQTFPFLENGLEPHVILCNMASDSRQLEVVPIARQLKGLGVRTKALPGRSRESLFEGMGDALWVPGRKLILGGYGSRTNKSIYQEVAKIVTAPI
;
A
#
# COMPACT_ATOMS: atom_id res chain seq x y z
N MET A 1 5.70 2.81 -6.50
CA MET A 1 4.93 3.81 -5.73
C MET A 1 3.74 4.22 -6.57
N ASN A 2 2.53 3.77 -6.22
CA ASN A 2 1.29 4.13 -6.91
C ASN A 2 0.52 5.11 -6.03
N PHE A 3 0.15 6.28 -6.58
CA PHE A 3 -0.58 7.32 -5.87
C PHE A 3 -1.72 7.86 -6.74
N GLY A 4 -2.87 8.18 -6.11
CA GLY A 4 -3.97 8.93 -6.70
C GLY A 4 -4.00 10.36 -6.16
N TYR A 5 -4.31 11.33 -7.04
CA TYR A 5 -4.33 12.78 -6.80
C TYR A 5 -5.68 13.39 -7.20
N PHE A 6 -5.95 14.63 -6.77
CA PHE A 6 -6.78 15.61 -7.49
C PHE A 6 -6.18 17.04 -7.39
N LEU A 7 -6.35 17.82 -8.46
CA LEU A 7 -5.74 19.14 -8.75
C LEU A 7 -6.72 20.32 -8.49
N SER A 8 -6.15 21.53 -8.44
CA SER A 8 -6.80 22.79 -8.85
C SER A 8 -6.06 23.38 -10.08
N PRO A 9 -6.71 24.23 -10.91
CA PRO A 9 -6.30 24.46 -12.29
C PRO A 9 -5.27 25.59 -12.47
N GLY A 10 -4.39 25.43 -13.47
CA GLY A 10 -3.66 26.51 -14.11
C GLY A 10 -2.15 26.53 -13.87
N ALA A 11 -1.39 25.81 -14.69
CA ALA A 11 -0.01 26.17 -15.00
C ALA A 11 0.42 25.47 -16.31
N GLU A 12 0.65 26.26 -17.37
CA GLU A 12 1.32 25.80 -18.58
C GLU A 12 2.83 25.71 -18.33
N LEU A 13 3.45 24.60 -18.72
CA LEU A 13 4.90 24.44 -18.76
C LEU A 13 5.34 24.15 -20.20
N GLN A 14 6.10 25.09 -20.76
CA GLN A 14 6.70 25.02 -22.09
C GLN A 14 7.81 23.97 -22.11
N GLY A 15 7.75 23.09 -23.12
CA GLY A 15 8.71 22.01 -23.31
C GLY A 15 10.00 22.48 -24.00
N THR A 16 11.14 22.05 -23.47
CA THR A 16 12.41 22.01 -24.20
C THR A 16 12.82 20.56 -24.42
N GLN A 17 12.77 20.10 -25.67
CA GLN A 17 13.21 18.76 -26.07
C GLN A 17 14.74 18.65 -25.95
N ARG A 18 15.23 17.68 -25.17
CA ARG A 18 16.58 17.15 -25.31
C ARG A 18 16.49 15.74 -25.90
N LYS A 19 17.13 15.53 -27.05
CA LYS A 19 17.33 14.21 -27.67
C LYS A 19 18.23 13.35 -26.79
N LEU A 20 17.77 12.14 -26.47
CA LEU A 20 18.59 11.06 -25.91
C LEU A 20 19.22 10.25 -27.06
N PRO A 21 20.46 9.76 -26.92
CA PRO A 21 21.15 9.00 -27.96
C PRO A 21 20.58 7.58 -28.10
N GLU A 22 20.49 7.10 -29.33
CA GLU A 22 20.02 5.75 -29.69
C GLU A 22 21.02 4.68 -29.22
N SER A 23 20.55 3.76 -28.37
CA SER A 23 21.30 2.55 -27.99
C SER A 23 20.74 1.34 -28.74
N SER A 24 21.56 0.75 -29.61
CA SER A 24 21.28 -0.52 -30.29
C SER A 24 21.41 -1.70 -29.32
N LEU A 25 20.29 -2.20 -28.82
CA LEU A 25 20.18 -3.51 -28.17
C LEU A 25 19.40 -4.47 -29.09
N PRO A 26 19.76 -5.77 -29.16
CA PRO A 26 19.11 -6.71 -30.05
C PRO A 26 17.66 -6.93 -29.62
N ALA A 27 16.74 -6.95 -30.59
CA ALA A 27 15.34 -7.22 -30.36
C ALA A 27 15.15 -8.70 -29.96
N LEU A 28 14.85 -8.95 -28.69
CA LEU A 28 14.23 -10.20 -28.27
C LEU A 28 12.76 -10.14 -28.69
N GLU A 29 12.41 -10.80 -29.80
CA GLU A 29 11.02 -11.08 -30.15
C GLU A 29 10.46 -12.12 -29.18
N LEU A 30 9.90 -11.64 -28.06
CA LEU A 30 8.95 -12.42 -27.27
C LEU A 30 7.62 -12.44 -28.02
N SER A 31 7.35 -13.57 -28.68
CA SER A 31 6.01 -13.90 -29.17
C SER A 31 5.06 -14.04 -27.98
N MET A 32 4.42 -12.93 -27.62
CA MET A 32 3.26 -12.95 -26.73
C MET A 32 2.04 -13.25 -27.59
N GLN A 33 1.53 -14.48 -27.51
CA GLN A 33 0.19 -14.75 -28.01
C GLN A 33 -0.79 -13.79 -27.32
N PRO A 34 -1.67 -13.09 -28.05
CA PRO A 34 -2.63 -12.21 -27.42
C PRO A 34 -3.55 -13.05 -26.54
N LEU A 35 -3.53 -12.77 -25.24
CA LEU A 35 -4.60 -13.20 -24.34
C LEU A 35 -5.88 -12.58 -24.89
N THR A 36 -6.72 -13.40 -25.52
CA THR A 36 -8.11 -13.06 -25.82
C THR A 36 -8.89 -13.02 -24.50
N SER A 37 -8.58 -12.06 -23.64
CA SER A 37 -9.46 -11.72 -22.53
C SER A 37 -10.47 -10.73 -23.07
N GLU A 38 -11.75 -11.08 -23.03
CA GLU A 38 -12.82 -10.10 -23.16
C GLU A 38 -12.50 -8.91 -22.24
N SER A 39 -12.31 -7.73 -22.84
CA SER A 39 -12.02 -6.54 -22.07
C SER A 39 -13.28 -6.12 -21.32
N MET A 40 -13.36 -6.45 -20.04
CA MET A 40 -14.43 -5.96 -19.18
C MET A 40 -14.18 -4.49 -18.88
N THR A 41 -15.09 -3.61 -19.33
CA THR A 41 -15.02 -2.18 -19.00
C THR A 41 -15.70 -1.94 -17.66
N ILE A 42 -14.93 -1.61 -16.63
CA ILE A 42 -15.46 -1.19 -15.32
C ILE A 42 -15.61 0.32 -15.33
N LYS A 43 -16.84 0.82 -15.14
CA LYS A 43 -17.07 2.26 -14.94
C LYS A 43 -17.20 2.54 -13.45
N ALA A 44 -16.29 3.36 -12.92
CA ALA A 44 -16.31 3.76 -11.52
C ALA A 44 -17.64 4.44 -11.12
N SER A 45 -18.38 5.04 -12.07
CA SER A 45 -19.71 5.62 -11.85
C SER A 45 -20.78 4.61 -11.43
N ASP A 46 -20.58 3.33 -11.71
CA ASP A 46 -21.59 2.29 -11.47
C ASP A 46 -21.59 1.82 -10.01
N TYR A 47 -20.64 2.31 -9.21
CA TYR A 47 -20.46 1.97 -7.81
C TYR A 47 -20.84 3.14 -6.91
N SER A 48 -21.45 2.84 -5.76
CA SER A 48 -21.92 3.86 -4.82
C SER A 48 -20.80 4.81 -4.41
N PRO A 49 -21.10 6.11 -4.20
CA PRO A 49 -20.13 7.04 -3.65
C PRO A 49 -19.61 6.60 -2.28
N GLN A 50 -18.36 6.94 -1.99
CA GLN A 50 -17.77 6.77 -0.67
C GLN A 50 -16.91 7.98 -0.32
N ALA A 51 -16.83 8.31 0.97
CA ALA A 51 -15.99 9.40 1.46
C ALA A 51 -14.51 9.17 1.11
N ILE A 52 -13.82 10.23 0.72
CA ILE A 52 -12.38 10.23 0.50
C ILE A 52 -11.69 10.63 1.81
N GLY A 53 -10.89 9.73 2.36
CA GLY A 53 -10.14 9.98 3.59
C GLY A 53 -9.02 11.01 3.40
N ARG A 54 -8.86 11.92 4.37
CA ARG A 54 -7.70 12.85 4.46
C ARG A 54 -6.82 12.58 5.67
N LEU A 55 -6.93 11.42 6.28
CA LEU A 55 -6.09 10.98 7.39
C LEU A 55 -5.14 9.89 6.87
N ILE A 56 -3.84 10.08 7.06
CA ILE A 56 -2.81 9.11 6.73
C ILE A 56 -2.14 8.69 8.03
N TYR A 57 -2.01 7.37 8.24
CA TYR A 57 -1.15 6.82 9.28
C TYR A 57 0.27 6.65 8.72
N MET A 58 1.25 7.17 9.43
CA MET A 58 2.67 6.94 9.16
C MET A 58 3.32 6.35 10.41
N MET A 59 4.32 5.50 10.26
CA MET A 59 5.10 4.99 11.38
C MET A 59 6.38 5.81 11.53
N ASP A 60 6.77 6.10 12.76
CA ASP A 60 8.11 6.58 13.09
C ASP A 60 9.18 5.61 12.50
N PRO A 61 10.19 6.10 11.76
CA PRO A 61 11.21 5.25 11.16
C PRO A 61 12.31 4.78 12.13
N LYS A 62 12.22 5.06 13.43
CA LYS A 62 13.24 4.72 14.43
C LYS A 62 13.69 3.25 14.38
N SER A 63 12.77 2.30 14.22
CA SER A 63 13.08 0.86 14.13
C SER A 63 13.37 0.36 12.71
N PHE A 64 13.38 1.22 11.67
CA PHE A 64 13.52 0.77 10.27
C PHE A 64 14.92 0.27 9.95
N GLU A 65 15.04 -1.01 9.58
CA GLU A 65 16.29 -1.71 9.28
C GLU A 65 16.08 -2.77 8.20
N ILE A 66 17.15 -3.14 7.48
CA ILE A 66 17.15 -4.31 6.57
C ILE A 66 17.91 -5.41 7.31
N VAL A 67 17.17 -6.35 7.89
CA VAL A 67 17.72 -7.48 8.66
C VAL A 67 17.48 -8.83 7.99
N ASP A 68 16.54 -8.87 7.04
CA ASP A 68 16.25 -10.00 6.16
C ASP A 68 16.01 -9.48 4.72
N ALA A 69 15.92 -10.40 3.76
CA ALA A 69 15.60 -10.08 2.37
C ALA A 69 14.32 -10.79 1.93
N ILE A 70 13.18 -10.14 2.15
CA ILE A 70 11.85 -10.64 1.75
C ILE A 70 11.38 -10.10 0.38
N ASN A 71 12.22 -9.30 -0.28
CA ASN A 71 12.05 -8.86 -1.67
C ASN A 71 13.42 -8.57 -2.34
N PRO A 72 13.50 -8.56 -3.68
CA PRO A 72 14.76 -8.36 -4.40
C PRO A 72 15.47 -7.03 -4.12
N HIS A 73 14.75 -5.98 -3.74
CA HIS A 73 15.31 -4.65 -3.47
C HIS A 73 16.08 -4.56 -2.15
N MET A 74 15.99 -5.59 -1.30
CA MET A 74 16.73 -5.65 -0.04
C MET A 74 18.16 -6.16 -0.20
N LYS A 75 18.52 -6.67 -1.39
CA LYS A 75 19.88 -7.14 -1.69
C LYS A 75 20.63 -6.17 -2.59
N ALA A 76 21.93 -6.06 -2.36
CA ALA A 76 22.86 -5.41 -3.27
C ALA A 76 23.17 -6.32 -4.48
N ALA A 77 23.86 -5.79 -5.48
CA ALA A 77 24.19 -6.53 -6.71
C ALA A 77 25.06 -7.78 -6.46
N ASP A 78 25.82 -7.80 -5.36
CA ASP A 78 26.65 -8.94 -4.92
C ASP A 78 25.88 -9.96 -4.07
N GLY A 79 24.59 -9.75 -3.81
CA GLY A 79 23.73 -10.63 -3.02
C GLY A 79 23.76 -10.37 -1.51
N SER A 80 24.59 -9.44 -1.01
CA SER A 80 24.58 -8.99 0.39
C SER A 80 23.34 -8.14 0.71
N LEU A 81 23.01 -7.95 1.99
CA LEU A 81 21.91 -7.07 2.39
C LEU A 81 22.29 -5.60 2.20
N ASN A 82 21.35 -4.79 1.70
CA ASN A 82 21.52 -3.34 1.63
C ASN A 82 21.63 -2.74 3.05
N THR A 83 22.42 -1.67 3.17
CA THR A 83 22.56 -0.92 4.43
C THR A 83 21.74 0.37 4.37
N ILE A 84 21.22 0.81 5.52
CA ILE A 84 20.43 2.04 5.63
C ILE A 84 21.27 3.15 6.24
N ASP A 85 21.39 4.28 5.53
CA ASP A 85 21.76 5.55 6.16
C ASP A 85 20.55 6.08 6.96
N LYS A 86 20.58 5.85 8.28
CA LYS A 86 19.50 6.23 9.20
C LYS A 86 19.20 7.73 9.20
N LYS A 87 20.22 8.58 9.06
CA LYS A 87 20.03 10.04 9.05
C LYS A 87 19.32 10.47 7.78
N ARG A 88 19.75 9.92 6.64
CA ARG A 88 19.10 10.16 5.35
C ARG A 88 17.67 9.62 5.31
N ALA A 89 17.43 8.42 5.81
CA ALA A 89 16.10 7.82 5.88
C ALA A 89 15.15 8.67 6.74
N LEU A 90 15.59 9.13 7.91
CA LEU A 90 14.81 10.02 8.78
C LEU A 90 14.48 11.34 8.06
N LYS A 91 15.46 11.94 7.37
CA LYS A 91 15.21 13.16 6.60
C LYS A 91 14.17 12.92 5.49
N GLN A 92 14.32 11.86 4.71
CA GLN A 92 13.39 11.52 3.62
C GLN A 92 11.98 11.25 4.14
N TRP A 93 11.86 10.61 5.31
CA TRP A 93 10.58 10.40 5.96
C TRP A 93 9.91 11.72 6.37
N HIS A 94 10.66 12.65 6.97
CA HIS A 94 10.15 13.99 7.30
C HIS A 94 9.76 14.79 6.05
N ASP A 95 10.57 14.74 5.00
CA ASP A 95 10.28 15.40 3.72
C ASP A 95 8.95 14.87 3.14
N LEU A 96 8.73 13.54 3.15
CA LEU A 96 7.48 12.94 2.68
C LEU A 96 6.27 13.34 3.54
N LYS A 97 6.42 13.32 4.87
CA LYS A 97 5.38 13.77 5.79
C LYS A 97 4.98 15.23 5.51
N ALA A 98 5.97 16.11 5.34
CA ALA A 98 5.76 17.52 5.04
C ALA A 98 5.03 17.73 3.70
N VAL A 99 5.35 16.92 2.67
CA VAL A 99 4.63 16.96 1.39
C VAL A 99 3.14 16.64 1.59
N TYR A 100 2.81 15.57 2.33
CA TYR A 100 1.39 15.25 2.57
C TYR A 100 0.67 16.32 3.39
N GLU A 101 1.32 16.87 4.42
CA GLU A 101 0.74 17.97 5.21
C GLU A 101 0.50 19.22 4.34
N GLY A 102 1.45 19.56 3.47
CA GLY A 102 1.31 20.65 2.49
C GLY A 102 0.17 20.44 1.48
N LEU A 103 -0.17 19.18 1.16
CA LEU A 103 -1.32 18.80 0.34
C LEU A 103 -2.66 18.77 1.13
N GLY A 104 -2.64 19.14 2.41
CA GLY A 104 -3.82 19.20 3.27
C GLY A 104 -4.27 17.85 3.82
N PHE A 105 -3.38 16.87 3.92
CA PHE A 105 -3.63 15.64 4.67
C PHE A 105 -3.29 15.83 6.15
N ARG A 106 -4.09 15.21 7.01
CA ARG A 106 -3.75 15.05 8.42
C ARG A 106 -2.88 13.80 8.56
N ILE A 107 -1.72 13.94 9.19
CA ILE A 107 -0.82 12.83 9.44
C ILE A 107 -0.90 12.43 10.91
N GLN A 108 -1.28 11.18 11.16
CA GLN A 108 -1.15 10.56 12.48
C GLN A 108 0.09 9.69 12.48
N VAL A 109 1.09 10.09 13.26
CA VAL A 109 2.30 9.29 13.44
C VAL A 109 2.05 8.25 14.53
N LEU A 110 2.40 7.00 14.23
CA LEU A 110 2.38 5.86 15.13
C LEU A 110 3.82 5.52 15.55
N ALA A 111 3.99 4.97 16.75
CA ALA A 111 5.28 4.58 17.29
C ALA A 111 5.76 3.25 16.70
N SER A 112 7.04 3.18 16.33
CA SER A 112 7.65 1.92 15.89
C SER A 112 7.77 0.90 17.02
N GLU A 113 7.73 -0.38 16.67
CA GLU A 113 7.97 -1.49 17.60
C GLU A 113 9.38 -2.05 17.37
N PRO A 114 10.22 -2.23 18.42
CA PRO A 114 11.49 -2.94 18.29
C PRO A 114 11.33 -4.34 17.68
N GLY A 115 12.22 -4.72 16.76
CA GLY A 115 12.15 -6.01 16.06
C GLY A 115 11.14 -6.06 14.90
N CYS A 116 10.33 -5.01 14.70
CA CYS A 116 9.37 -4.91 13.61
C CYS A 116 9.86 -3.88 12.57
N THR A 117 10.90 -4.25 11.83
CA THR A 117 11.70 -3.30 11.03
C THR A 117 10.92 -2.71 9.85
N ASP A 118 9.98 -3.44 9.27
CA ASP A 118 9.20 -3.01 8.11
C ASP A 118 7.87 -2.29 8.46
N MET A 119 7.63 -1.95 9.74
CA MET A 119 6.41 -1.23 10.16
C MET A 119 6.23 0.14 9.49
N VAL A 120 7.32 0.74 8.99
CA VAL A 120 7.27 1.99 8.20
C VAL A 120 6.44 1.87 6.93
N PHE A 121 6.27 0.65 6.41
CA PHE A 121 5.37 0.36 5.30
C PHE A 121 3.95 0.13 5.81
N CYS A 122 3.32 1.18 6.34
CA CYS A 122 2.00 1.14 7.02
C CYS A 122 0.84 0.67 6.13
N ALA A 123 1.05 0.60 4.81
CA ALA A 123 0.04 0.17 3.87
C ALA A 123 -0.32 -1.32 4.02
N ASN A 124 0.55 -2.15 4.61
CA ASN A 124 0.39 -3.60 4.50
C ASN A 124 -0.28 -4.29 5.69
N GLN A 125 -0.09 -3.76 6.90
CA GLN A 125 -0.51 -4.45 8.14
C GLN A 125 -2.02 -4.37 8.36
N THR A 126 -2.67 -3.41 7.71
CA THR A 126 -4.10 -3.19 7.84
C THR A 126 -4.74 -2.71 6.53
N PHE A 127 -6.04 -2.93 6.39
CA PHE A 127 -6.85 -2.33 5.32
C PHE A 127 -7.97 -1.47 5.92
N PRO A 128 -7.91 -0.13 5.77
CA PRO A 128 -8.89 0.78 6.35
C PRO A 128 -10.17 0.84 5.53
N PHE A 129 -11.29 1.00 6.23
CA PHE A 129 -12.61 1.25 5.65
C PHE A 129 -13.51 2.00 6.64
N LEU A 130 -14.66 2.48 6.16
CA LEU A 130 -15.68 3.09 7.00
C LEU A 130 -16.86 2.14 7.16
N GLU A 131 -17.13 1.71 8.39
CA GLU A 131 -18.37 0.98 8.70
C GLU A 131 -19.51 1.99 8.78
N ASN A 132 -20.64 1.66 8.13
CA ASN A 132 -21.82 2.53 8.00
C ASN A 132 -21.51 3.94 7.42
N GLY A 133 -20.38 4.09 6.71
CA GLY A 133 -19.95 5.34 6.09
C GLY A 133 -19.34 6.39 7.02
N LEU A 134 -19.22 6.10 8.32
CA LEU A 134 -18.81 7.09 9.33
C LEU A 134 -17.73 6.56 10.29
N GLU A 135 -17.77 5.28 10.63
CA GLU A 135 -16.94 4.75 11.71
C GLU A 135 -15.62 4.20 11.17
N PRO A 136 -14.46 4.66 11.66
CA PRO A 136 -13.17 4.20 11.17
C PRO A 136 -12.89 2.78 11.65
N HIS A 137 -12.74 1.87 10.70
CA HIS A 137 -12.39 0.49 10.94
C HIS A 137 -11.15 0.11 10.13
N VAL A 138 -10.45 -0.92 10.61
CA VAL A 138 -9.41 -1.59 9.85
C VAL A 138 -9.61 -3.10 9.87
N ILE A 139 -9.31 -3.76 8.76
CA ILE A 139 -9.05 -5.19 8.73
C ILE A 139 -7.59 -5.42 9.15
N LEU A 140 -7.36 -6.37 10.06
CA LEU A 140 -6.02 -6.85 10.41
C LEU A 140 -5.56 -7.88 9.39
N CYS A 141 -4.41 -7.61 8.77
CA CYS A 141 -3.89 -8.38 7.66
C CYS A 141 -3.18 -9.68 8.11
N ASN A 142 -3.25 -10.69 7.25
CA ASN A 142 -2.47 -11.92 7.38
C ASN A 142 -1.29 -11.81 6.42
N MET A 143 -0.13 -11.49 6.96
CA MET A 143 1.09 -11.21 6.20
C MET A 143 1.70 -12.51 5.66
N ALA A 144 2.27 -12.47 4.46
CA ALA A 144 2.94 -13.64 3.90
C ALA A 144 4.22 -13.96 4.67
N SER A 145 4.97 -12.92 5.07
CA SER A 145 6.19 -13.07 5.88
C SER A 145 5.86 -13.23 7.37
N ASP A 146 6.56 -14.15 8.03
CA ASP A 146 6.50 -14.32 9.49
C ASP A 146 7.01 -13.06 10.22
N SER A 147 8.11 -12.46 9.76
CA SER A 147 8.66 -11.22 10.34
C SER A 147 7.63 -10.09 10.28
N ARG A 148 6.94 -9.96 9.14
CA ARG A 148 5.91 -8.92 8.98
C ARG A 148 4.61 -9.21 9.72
N GLN A 149 4.28 -10.47 9.97
CA GLN A 149 3.09 -10.82 10.76
C GLN A 149 3.18 -10.27 12.19
N LEU A 150 4.39 -10.15 12.74
CA LEU A 150 4.63 -9.58 14.08
C LEU A 150 4.21 -8.11 14.17
N GLU A 151 4.15 -7.39 13.05
CA GLU A 151 3.80 -5.97 12.97
C GLU A 151 2.31 -5.69 13.21
N VAL A 152 1.45 -6.68 12.97
CA VAL A 152 -0.02 -6.50 12.91
C VAL A 152 -0.62 -6.23 14.30
N VAL A 153 -0.11 -6.91 15.34
CA VAL A 153 -0.61 -6.72 16.71
C VAL A 153 -0.21 -5.34 17.28
N PRO A 154 1.05 -4.88 17.18
CA PRO A 154 1.45 -3.54 17.60
C PRO A 154 0.64 -2.42 16.95
N ILE A 155 0.45 -2.45 15.62
CA ILE A 155 -0.33 -1.40 14.94
C ILE A 155 -1.81 -1.44 15.36
N ALA A 156 -2.40 -2.62 15.51
CA ALA A 156 -3.78 -2.78 15.98
C ALA A 156 -3.98 -2.17 17.37
N ARG A 157 -3.00 -2.35 18.28
CA ARG A 157 -3.05 -1.77 19.64
C ARG A 157 -3.08 -0.25 19.59
N GLN A 158 -2.23 0.36 18.76
CA GLN A 158 -2.16 1.81 18.63
C GLN A 158 -3.43 2.39 17.99
N LEU A 159 -3.93 1.75 16.92
CA LEU A 159 -5.15 2.17 16.24
C LEU A 159 -6.38 2.08 17.17
N LYS A 160 -6.48 1.03 17.99
CA LYS A 160 -7.53 0.93 19.03
C LYS A 160 -7.44 2.09 20.03
N GLY A 161 -6.22 2.47 20.45
CA GLY A 161 -6.00 3.63 21.32
C GLY A 161 -6.45 4.97 20.70
N LEU A 162 -6.52 5.05 19.37
CA LEU A 162 -7.04 6.18 18.62
C LEU A 162 -8.55 6.08 18.31
N GLY A 163 -9.24 5.08 18.86
CA GLY A 163 -10.67 4.86 18.64
C GLY A 163 -11.01 4.15 17.32
N VAL A 164 -10.03 3.62 16.59
CA VAL A 164 -10.25 2.84 15.36
C VAL A 164 -10.61 1.40 15.73
N ARG A 165 -11.74 0.90 15.22
CA ARG A 165 -12.15 -0.49 15.45
C ARG A 165 -11.40 -1.45 14.54
N THR A 166 -11.18 -2.67 15.00
CA THR A 166 -10.44 -3.70 14.26
C THR A 166 -11.33 -4.89 13.94
N LYS A 167 -11.27 -5.40 12.70
CA LYS A 167 -11.85 -6.69 12.31
C LYS A 167 -10.72 -7.64 11.90
N ALA A 168 -10.76 -8.88 12.38
CA ALA A 168 -9.76 -9.88 12.03
C ALA A 168 -10.23 -10.71 10.83
N LEU A 169 -9.29 -11.14 10.00
CA LEU A 169 -9.53 -12.20 9.02
C LEU A 169 -9.58 -13.57 9.72
N PRO A 170 -10.04 -14.62 9.02
CA PRO A 170 -9.81 -15.99 9.45
C PRO A 170 -8.33 -16.24 9.78
N GLY A 171 -8.03 -17.27 10.57
CA GLY A 171 -6.66 -17.58 10.98
C GLY A 171 -5.66 -17.58 9.82
N ARG A 172 -4.39 -17.27 10.10
CA ARG A 172 -3.36 -17.14 9.07
C ARG A 172 -3.06 -18.50 8.42
N SER A 173 -3.45 -18.62 7.15
CA SER A 173 -3.15 -19.74 6.25
C SER A 173 -2.81 -19.17 4.87
N ARG A 174 -2.43 -20.04 3.94
CA ARG A 174 -2.11 -19.62 2.57
C ARG A 174 -3.29 -18.96 1.86
N GLU A 175 -4.52 -19.41 2.14
CA GLU A 175 -5.78 -18.95 1.55
C GLU A 175 -6.26 -17.63 2.14
N SER A 176 -5.77 -17.29 3.34
CA SER A 176 -6.15 -16.09 4.07
C SER A 176 -5.12 -14.96 4.03
N LEU A 177 -4.02 -15.14 3.30
CA LEU A 177 -2.99 -14.12 3.13
C LEU A 177 -3.55 -12.88 2.42
N PHE A 178 -3.30 -11.71 3.01
CA PHE A 178 -3.73 -10.41 2.51
C PHE A 178 -2.81 -9.32 3.05
N GLU A 179 -2.13 -8.58 2.18
CA GLU A 179 -1.21 -7.49 2.57
C GLU A 179 -1.80 -6.10 2.33
N GLY A 180 -3.09 -5.95 2.64
CA GLY A 180 -3.74 -4.67 2.89
C GLY A 180 -3.72 -3.71 1.70
N MET A 181 -3.50 -2.43 1.99
CA MET A 181 -3.37 -1.38 0.97
C MET A 181 -2.11 -1.49 0.10
N GLY A 182 -1.18 -2.39 0.43
CA GLY A 182 -0.07 -2.71 -0.47
C GLY A 182 -0.53 -3.44 -1.72
N ASP A 183 -1.59 -4.25 -1.60
CA ASP A 183 -2.11 -5.11 -2.67
C ASP A 183 -3.57 -4.78 -3.05
N ALA A 184 -4.30 -3.96 -2.28
CA ALA A 184 -5.68 -3.59 -2.57
C ALA A 184 -5.93 -2.09 -2.40
N LEU A 185 -6.55 -1.43 -3.38
CA LEU A 185 -6.76 0.02 -3.33
C LEU A 185 -8.22 0.38 -3.58
N TRP A 186 -8.79 1.22 -2.71
CA TRP A 186 -10.07 1.87 -2.97
C TRP A 186 -9.97 2.73 -4.24
N VAL A 187 -10.94 2.59 -5.12
CA VAL A 187 -11.14 3.54 -6.23
C VAL A 187 -11.60 4.87 -5.61
N PRO A 188 -10.88 5.99 -5.84
CA PRO A 188 -11.20 7.26 -5.19
C PRO A 188 -12.66 7.67 -5.35
N GLY A 189 -13.32 7.93 -4.22
CA GLY A 189 -14.71 8.40 -4.19
C GLY A 189 -15.78 7.34 -4.49
N ARG A 190 -15.40 6.06 -4.59
CA ARG A 190 -16.28 4.96 -4.97
C ARG A 190 -16.11 3.76 -4.04
N LYS A 191 -17.22 3.08 -3.79
CA LYS A 191 -17.30 1.82 -3.05
C LYS A 191 -16.91 0.66 -3.97
N LEU A 192 -15.66 0.67 -4.42
CA LEU A 192 -15.03 -0.31 -5.30
C LEU A 192 -13.56 -0.41 -4.92
N ILE A 193 -13.02 -1.62 -4.87
CA ILE A 193 -11.62 -1.88 -4.58
C ILE A 193 -10.98 -2.55 -5.79
N LEU A 194 -9.73 -2.22 -6.09
CA LEU A 194 -8.89 -2.94 -7.04
C LEU A 194 -7.97 -3.87 -6.25
N GLY A 195 -8.11 -5.17 -6.43
CA GLY A 195 -7.33 -6.18 -5.71
C GLY A 195 -6.28 -6.91 -6.56
N GLY A 196 -5.00 -6.72 -6.23
CA GLY A 196 -3.87 -7.48 -6.77
C GLY A 196 -3.59 -8.75 -5.96
N TYR A 197 -3.29 -9.86 -6.64
CA TYR A 197 -2.98 -11.14 -5.99
C TYR A 197 -1.79 -11.83 -6.66
N GLY A 198 -1.21 -12.81 -5.98
CA GLY A 198 -0.11 -13.62 -6.49
C GLY A 198 0.96 -13.86 -5.44
N SER A 199 1.96 -12.98 -5.38
CA SER A 199 3.14 -13.17 -4.53
C SER A 199 2.87 -13.04 -3.03
N ARG A 200 1.94 -12.15 -2.63
CA ARG A 200 1.69 -11.81 -1.21
C ARG A 200 0.24 -12.08 -0.82
N THR A 201 -0.72 -11.45 -1.49
CA THR A 201 -2.15 -11.67 -1.28
C THR A 201 -2.65 -12.89 -2.07
N ASN A 202 -3.47 -13.73 -1.42
CA ASN A 202 -4.17 -14.83 -2.09
C ASN A 202 -5.54 -14.36 -2.60
N LYS A 203 -5.89 -14.70 -3.86
CA LYS A 203 -7.16 -14.32 -4.48
C LYS A 203 -8.40 -14.73 -3.66
N SER A 204 -8.37 -15.87 -2.96
CA SER A 204 -9.52 -16.36 -2.20
C SER A 204 -9.92 -15.42 -1.06
N ILE A 205 -9.00 -14.64 -0.50
CA ILE A 205 -9.28 -13.77 0.64
C ILE A 205 -10.25 -12.65 0.30
N TYR A 206 -10.33 -12.26 -0.98
CA TYR A 206 -11.20 -11.15 -1.40
C TYR A 206 -12.68 -11.44 -1.20
N GLN A 207 -13.10 -12.70 -1.15
CA GLN A 207 -14.48 -13.03 -0.79
C GLN A 207 -14.80 -12.60 0.64
N GLU A 208 -13.85 -12.74 1.56
CA GLU A 208 -14.03 -12.35 2.96
C GLU A 208 -13.84 -10.85 3.15
N VAL A 209 -12.81 -10.26 2.52
CA VAL A 209 -12.59 -8.80 2.55
C VAL A 209 -13.81 -8.07 2.01
N ALA A 210 -14.37 -8.50 0.88
CA ALA A 210 -15.57 -7.90 0.27
C ALA A 210 -16.79 -7.94 1.20
N LYS A 211 -16.99 -9.04 1.93
CA LYS A 211 -18.06 -9.17 2.94
C LYS A 211 -17.85 -8.19 4.09
N ILE A 212 -16.63 -8.13 4.62
CA ILE A 212 -16.30 -7.28 5.78
C ILE A 212 -16.51 -5.80 5.45
N VAL A 213 -15.97 -5.34 4.32
CA VAL A 213 -16.04 -3.91 3.93
C VAL A 213 -17.31 -3.56 3.16
N THR A 214 -18.13 -4.57 2.85
CA THR A 214 -19.38 -4.47 2.09
C THR A 214 -19.20 -3.80 0.72
N ALA A 215 -18.08 -4.05 0.04
CA ALA A 215 -17.74 -3.49 -1.25
C ALA A 215 -17.21 -4.55 -2.23
N PRO A 216 -17.49 -4.42 -3.54
CA PRO A 216 -16.89 -5.26 -4.56
C PRO A 216 -15.38 -5.00 -4.69
N ILE A 217 -14.67 -6.08 -5.07
CA ILE A 217 -13.22 -6.14 -5.28
C ILE A 217 -12.96 -6.87 -6.59
#